data_AF-A0A9D6NRH1-F1
#
_entry.id   AF-A0A9D6NRH1-F1
#
_cell.length_a   1.000
_cell.length_b   1.000
_cell.length_c   1.000
_cell.angle_alpha   90.00
_cell.angle_beta   90.00
_cell.angle_gamma   90.00
#
_symmetry.space_group_name_H-M   'P 1'
#
loop_
_entity.id
_entity.type
_entity.pdbx_description
1 polymer ?
#
loop_
_entity_poly.entity_id
_entity_poly.type
_entity_poly.pdbx_seq_one_letter_code
_entity_poly.pdbx_strand_id
1 'polypeptide(L)'
;MQFSLVDNALDYLLSAAEHAEQDTPRDWKYALLHLVAGIELLLKARLGEEHWSLLFADVDKTSETALQSGDFVSVDFNPAIKRLTDIAGVVLDPEDKKRLEELRRYRNRVQHFAIDIEREALLSVMACGYNFCLNFVRTQLNDLLDEKGQQLIHEVSIKLREFAEFVETRLAGFKGEIEGAYNYLIDCPRCWQETLVLGDGDPQCLFCGFTASPDEVAKEVNYEAGPEPCPECGGSCVRLGDQTVWVCFQCGNQGDYEFCGTCGELFSGEPMGGRCSACWERLLENG
;
A
#
# COMPACT_ATOMS: atom_id res chain seq x y z
N MET A 1 -26.40 7.86 -4.01
CA MET A 1 -25.11 7.14 -3.89
C MET A 1 -24.16 7.79 -4.88
N GLN A 2 -23.05 8.37 -4.42
CA GLN A 2 -22.03 8.98 -5.26
C GLN A 2 -20.72 8.21 -5.08
N PHE A 3 -20.08 7.90 -6.21
CA PHE A 3 -18.77 7.24 -6.26
C PHE A 3 -17.94 8.01 -7.28
N SER A 4 -16.71 8.37 -6.91
CA SER A 4 -15.72 8.81 -7.88
C SER A 4 -15.35 7.65 -8.82
N LEU A 5 -14.65 7.94 -9.92
CA LEU A 5 -14.14 6.88 -10.80
C LEU A 5 -13.13 5.98 -10.06
N VAL A 6 -12.34 6.57 -9.15
CA VAL A 6 -11.39 5.85 -8.30
C VAL A 6 -12.13 4.98 -7.29
N ASP A 7 -13.17 5.49 -6.62
CA ASP A 7 -13.98 4.71 -5.67
C ASP A 7 -14.57 3.47 -6.36
N ASN A 8 -15.14 3.63 -7.55
CA ASN A 8 -15.71 2.53 -8.31
C ASN A 8 -14.63 1.49 -8.65
N ALA A 9 -13.44 1.94 -9.03
CA ALA A 9 -12.33 1.05 -9.32
C ALA A 9 -11.93 0.23 -8.08
N LEU A 10 -11.79 0.89 -6.93
CA LEU A 10 -11.40 0.27 -5.66
C LEU A 10 -12.48 -0.68 -5.12
N ASP A 11 -13.76 -0.32 -5.26
CA ASP A 11 -14.89 -1.19 -4.93
C ASP A 11 -14.88 -2.48 -5.76
N TYR A 12 -14.57 -2.41 -7.06
CA TYR A 12 -14.36 -3.60 -7.89
C TYR A 12 -13.16 -4.44 -7.42
N LEU A 13 -12.07 -3.83 -6.98
CA LEU A 13 -10.92 -4.57 -6.44
C LEU A 13 -11.28 -5.30 -5.14
N LEU A 14 -12.04 -4.65 -4.26
CA LEU A 14 -12.52 -5.23 -3.01
C LEU A 14 -13.46 -6.40 -3.30
N SER A 15 -14.46 -6.19 -4.14
CA SER A 15 -15.39 -7.24 -4.55
C SER A 15 -14.68 -8.42 -5.21
N ALA A 16 -13.62 -8.17 -5.99
CA ALA A 16 -12.81 -9.23 -6.55
C ALA A 16 -12.11 -10.07 -5.46
N ALA A 17 -11.63 -9.44 -4.39
CA ALA A 17 -10.94 -10.12 -3.29
C ALA A 17 -11.93 -10.94 -2.46
N GLU A 18 -13.11 -10.39 -2.19
CA GLU A 18 -14.22 -11.08 -1.50
C GLU A 18 -14.68 -12.33 -2.27
N HIS A 19 -14.74 -12.27 -3.60
CA HIS A 19 -15.01 -13.45 -4.41
C HIS A 19 -13.86 -14.47 -4.34
N ALA A 20 -12.61 -14.04 -4.47
CA ALA A 20 -11.46 -14.95 -4.38
C ALA A 20 -11.43 -15.72 -3.04
N GLU A 21 -11.88 -15.09 -1.95
CA GLU A 21 -11.98 -15.70 -0.61
C GLU A 21 -12.95 -16.88 -0.53
N GLN A 22 -14.01 -16.89 -1.36
CA GLN A 22 -15.00 -17.98 -1.34
C GLN A 22 -14.48 -19.28 -1.96
N ASP A 23 -13.39 -19.19 -2.74
CA ASP A 23 -12.67 -20.32 -3.34
C ASP A 23 -13.54 -21.32 -4.15
N THR A 24 -14.59 -20.83 -4.82
CA THR A 24 -15.41 -21.66 -5.73
C THR A 24 -15.13 -21.33 -7.19
N PRO A 25 -15.36 -22.25 -8.15
CA PRO A 25 -15.19 -21.95 -9.58
C PRO A 25 -16.02 -20.76 -10.08
N ARG A 26 -17.22 -20.58 -9.49
CA ARG A 26 -18.08 -19.43 -9.79
C ARG A 26 -17.42 -18.15 -9.31
N ASP A 27 -16.94 -18.14 -8.07
CA ASP A 27 -16.37 -16.95 -7.46
C ASP A 27 -15.03 -16.57 -8.09
N TRP A 28 -14.16 -17.53 -8.43
CA TRP A 28 -12.95 -17.27 -9.23
C TRP A 28 -13.23 -16.57 -10.56
N LYS A 29 -14.33 -16.94 -11.22
CA LYS A 29 -14.79 -16.26 -12.43
C LYS A 29 -15.16 -14.80 -12.16
N TYR A 30 -15.91 -14.53 -11.09
CA TYR A 30 -16.31 -13.15 -10.76
C TYR A 30 -15.14 -12.33 -10.22
N ALA A 31 -14.24 -12.95 -9.45
CA ALA A 31 -13.03 -12.33 -8.96
C ALA A 31 -12.16 -11.81 -10.12
N LEU A 32 -11.94 -12.62 -11.15
CA LEU A 32 -11.23 -12.20 -12.35
C LEU A 32 -11.97 -11.06 -13.11
N LEU A 33 -13.28 -11.18 -13.28
CA LEU A 33 -14.08 -10.17 -13.99
C LEU A 33 -14.02 -8.82 -13.29
N HIS A 34 -14.17 -8.81 -11.96
CA HIS A 34 -14.15 -7.61 -11.14
C HIS A 34 -12.74 -7.02 -11.06
N LEU A 35 -11.69 -7.83 -10.92
CA LEU A 35 -10.31 -7.34 -10.91
C LEU A 35 -9.96 -6.61 -12.21
N VAL A 36 -10.33 -7.19 -13.36
CA VAL A 36 -10.06 -6.58 -14.67
C VAL A 36 -10.87 -5.30 -14.87
N ALA A 37 -12.12 -5.26 -14.39
CA ALA A 37 -12.92 -4.04 -14.41
C ALA A 37 -12.29 -2.93 -13.54
N GLY A 38 -11.83 -3.26 -12.33
CA GLY A 38 -11.12 -2.35 -11.44
C GLY A 38 -9.85 -1.78 -12.09
N ILE A 39 -9.02 -2.63 -12.70
CA ILE A 39 -7.83 -2.22 -13.46
C ILE A 39 -8.21 -1.24 -14.58
N GLU A 40 -9.21 -1.57 -15.41
CA GLU A 40 -9.64 -0.71 -16.51
C GLU A 40 -10.11 0.67 -16.00
N LEU A 41 -10.78 0.74 -14.85
CA LEU A 41 -11.23 1.98 -14.25
C LEU A 41 -10.09 2.79 -13.62
N LEU A 42 -9.10 2.17 -12.97
CA LEU A 42 -7.91 2.87 -12.44
C LEU A 42 -7.14 3.57 -13.56
N LEU A 43 -6.90 2.87 -14.68
CA LEU A 43 -6.21 3.43 -15.84
C LEU A 43 -6.99 4.62 -16.42
N LYS A 44 -8.32 4.51 -16.49
CA LYS A 44 -9.20 5.59 -16.93
C LYS A 44 -9.21 6.76 -15.95
N ALA A 45 -9.20 6.52 -14.64
CA ALA A 45 -9.12 7.58 -13.64
C ALA A 45 -7.86 8.44 -13.84
N ARG A 46 -6.70 7.81 -14.04
CA ARG A 46 -5.46 8.56 -14.30
C ARG A 46 -5.52 9.36 -15.61
N LEU A 47 -6.14 8.81 -16.66
CA LEU A 47 -6.36 9.54 -17.92
C LEU A 47 -7.34 10.70 -17.79
N GLY A 48 -8.41 10.51 -17.01
CA GLY A 48 -9.41 11.54 -16.76
C GLY A 48 -8.81 12.75 -16.06
N GLU A 49 -7.85 12.51 -15.17
CA GLU A 49 -7.08 13.57 -14.50
C GLU A 49 -6.20 14.36 -15.48
N GLU A 50 -5.66 13.71 -16.51
CA GLU A 50 -4.91 14.40 -17.56
C GLU A 50 -5.85 15.29 -18.40
N HIS A 51 -6.91 14.69 -18.94
CA HIS A 51 -7.98 15.42 -19.59
C HIS A 51 -9.20 14.51 -19.83
N TRP A 52 -10.40 14.99 -19.47
CA TRP A 52 -11.64 14.23 -19.57
C TRP A 52 -11.95 13.66 -20.97
N SER A 53 -11.54 14.35 -22.03
CA SER A 53 -11.77 13.90 -23.42
C SER A 53 -11.04 12.60 -23.75
N LEU A 54 -9.96 12.29 -23.03
CA LEU A 54 -9.18 11.06 -23.20
C LEU A 54 -9.93 9.80 -22.75
N LEU A 55 -11.06 9.98 -22.06
CA LEU A 55 -11.95 8.88 -21.68
C LEU A 55 -12.78 8.36 -22.86
N PHE A 56 -12.92 9.13 -23.94
CA PHE A 56 -13.69 8.74 -25.13
C PHE A 56 -12.88 7.82 -26.04
N ALA A 57 -13.49 6.82 -26.64
CA ALA A 57 -12.83 5.97 -27.64
C ALA A 57 -12.34 6.82 -28.83
N ASP A 58 -13.17 7.76 -29.28
CA ASP A 58 -12.87 8.71 -30.35
C ASP A 58 -12.77 10.14 -29.77
N VAL A 59 -11.56 10.69 -29.73
CA VAL A 59 -11.28 12.01 -29.15
C VAL A 59 -11.80 13.17 -29.99
N ASP A 60 -12.13 12.92 -31.26
CA ASP A 60 -12.73 13.92 -32.14
C ASP A 60 -14.26 14.02 -31.94
N LYS A 61 -14.86 13.06 -31.21
CA LYS A 61 -16.30 12.98 -30.93
C LYS A 61 -16.60 13.08 -29.43
N THR A 62 -16.10 14.13 -28.80
CA THR A 62 -16.26 14.36 -27.35
C THR A 62 -17.39 15.32 -27.03
N SER A 63 -18.13 15.06 -25.95
CA SER A 63 -19.20 15.93 -25.46
C SER A 63 -19.22 15.92 -23.94
N GLU A 64 -19.15 17.09 -23.30
CA GLU A 64 -19.27 17.20 -21.84
C GLU A 64 -20.63 16.69 -21.35
N THR A 65 -21.70 16.92 -22.11
CA THR A 65 -23.03 16.39 -21.78
C THR A 65 -23.05 14.86 -21.83
N ALA A 66 -22.40 14.25 -22.81
CA ALA A 66 -22.29 12.80 -22.91
C ALA A 66 -21.42 12.21 -21.79
N LEU A 67 -20.35 12.91 -21.40
CA LEU A 67 -19.52 12.53 -20.27
C LEU A 67 -20.34 12.54 -18.97
N GLN A 68 -21.11 13.61 -18.73
CA GLN A 68 -21.95 13.76 -17.54
C GLN A 68 -23.09 12.73 -17.47
N SER A 69 -23.67 12.35 -18.61
CA SER A 69 -24.71 11.32 -18.67
C SER A 69 -24.18 9.89 -18.64
N GLY A 70 -22.89 9.70 -18.94
CA GLY A 70 -22.28 8.39 -19.17
C GLY A 70 -22.63 7.74 -20.51
N ASP A 71 -23.37 8.44 -21.38
CA ASP A 71 -23.80 7.93 -22.69
C ASP A 71 -22.73 8.16 -23.75
N PHE A 72 -21.60 7.48 -23.61
CA PHE A 72 -20.50 7.52 -24.56
C PHE A 72 -19.74 6.19 -24.62
N VAL A 73 -19.04 5.97 -25.74
CA VAL A 73 -18.13 4.83 -25.87
C VAL A 73 -16.81 5.21 -25.21
N SER A 74 -16.50 4.56 -24.09
CA SER A 74 -15.25 4.79 -23.37
C SER A 74 -14.05 4.17 -24.09
N VAL A 75 -12.87 4.72 -23.83
CA VAL A 75 -11.60 4.22 -24.35
C VAL A 75 -11.35 2.76 -23.93
N ASP A 76 -10.90 1.95 -24.89
CA ASP A 76 -10.48 0.58 -24.64
C ASP A 76 -9.10 0.54 -23.95
N PHE A 77 -8.79 -0.57 -23.27
CA PHE A 77 -7.56 -0.74 -22.51
C PHE A 77 -6.26 -0.45 -23.29
N ASN A 78 -6.08 -1.01 -24.50
CA ASN A 78 -4.82 -0.82 -25.25
C ASN A 78 -4.62 0.66 -25.65
N PRO A 79 -5.63 1.34 -26.23
CA PRO A 79 -5.57 2.79 -26.42
C PRO A 79 -5.37 3.57 -25.12
N ALA A 80 -5.98 3.15 -24.00
CA ALA A 80 -5.82 3.82 -22.72
C ALA A 80 -4.37 3.77 -22.23
N ILE A 81 -3.74 2.59 -22.25
CA ILE A 81 -2.32 2.41 -21.92
C ILE A 81 -1.43 3.27 -22.82
N LYS A 82 -1.70 3.28 -24.14
CA LYS A 82 -0.95 4.12 -25.08
C LYS A 82 -1.08 5.61 -24.75
N ARG A 83 -2.28 6.09 -24.42
CA ARG A 83 -2.50 7.50 -24.02
C ARG A 83 -1.82 7.83 -22.70
N LEU A 84 -1.82 6.90 -21.73
CA LEU A 84 -1.13 7.10 -20.45
C LEU A 84 0.38 7.31 -20.66
N THR A 85 0.99 6.50 -21.52
CA THR A 85 2.42 6.63 -21.84
C THR A 85 2.71 7.86 -22.69
N ASP A 86 1.98 8.07 -23.78
CA ASP A 86 2.31 9.09 -24.78
C ASP A 86 1.91 10.52 -24.36
N ILE A 87 0.87 10.66 -23.53
CA ILE A 87 0.26 11.95 -23.17
C ILE A 87 0.50 12.25 -21.69
N ALA A 88 0.10 11.34 -20.80
CA ALA A 88 0.18 11.56 -19.36
C ALA A 88 1.57 11.27 -18.75
N GLY A 89 2.55 10.86 -19.57
CA GLY A 89 3.92 10.59 -19.15
C GLY A 89 4.08 9.40 -18.20
N VAL A 90 3.08 8.52 -18.11
CA VAL A 90 3.10 7.37 -17.21
C VAL A 90 3.91 6.23 -17.82
N VAL A 91 5.01 5.89 -17.15
CA VAL A 91 5.85 4.74 -17.52
C VAL A 91 5.34 3.50 -16.82
N LEU A 92 4.87 2.53 -17.60
CA LEU A 92 4.48 1.21 -17.10
C LEU A 92 5.58 0.20 -17.37
N ASP A 93 5.85 -0.67 -16.39
CA ASP A 93 6.80 -1.75 -16.56
C ASP A 93 6.36 -2.69 -17.71
N PRO A 94 7.26 -3.09 -18.62
CA PRO A 94 6.92 -4.00 -19.71
C PRO A 94 6.34 -5.34 -19.25
N GLU A 95 6.79 -5.87 -18.11
CA GLU A 95 6.30 -7.10 -17.50
C GLU A 95 4.91 -6.88 -16.91
N ASP A 96 4.64 -5.74 -16.26
CA ASP A 96 3.27 -5.38 -15.82
C ASP A 96 2.33 -5.34 -17.02
N LYS A 97 2.72 -4.66 -18.10
CA LYS A 97 1.90 -4.59 -19.32
C LYS A 97 1.56 -5.98 -19.86
N LYS A 98 2.54 -6.88 -19.91
CA LYS A 98 2.36 -8.26 -20.36
C LYS A 98 1.40 -9.03 -19.46
N ARG A 99 1.52 -8.90 -18.13
CA ARG A 99 0.62 -9.55 -17.15
C ARG A 99 -0.80 -9.01 -17.21
N LEU A 100 -0.97 -7.71 -17.42
CA LEU A 100 -2.28 -7.11 -17.63
C LEU A 100 -2.94 -7.58 -18.95
N GLU A 101 -2.16 -7.73 -20.02
CA GLU A 101 -2.66 -8.33 -21.27
C GLU A 101 -3.10 -9.79 -21.06
N GLU A 102 -2.40 -10.55 -20.23
CA GLU A 102 -2.75 -11.91 -19.87
C GLU A 102 -4.06 -11.98 -19.07
N LEU A 103 -4.23 -11.13 -18.04
CA LEU A 103 -5.50 -10.98 -17.31
C LEU A 103 -6.67 -10.70 -18.25
N ARG A 104 -6.49 -9.82 -19.22
CA ARG A 104 -7.53 -9.51 -20.22
C ARG A 104 -7.85 -10.70 -21.12
N ARG A 105 -6.84 -11.50 -21.50
CA ARG A 105 -7.08 -12.73 -22.27
C ARG A 105 -7.89 -13.73 -21.45
N TYR A 106 -7.56 -13.92 -20.18
CA TYR A 106 -8.35 -14.77 -19.28
C TYR A 106 -9.78 -14.24 -19.12
N ARG A 107 -9.96 -12.94 -18.93
CA ARG A 107 -11.28 -12.30 -18.83
C ARG A 107 -12.12 -12.54 -20.08
N ASN A 108 -11.54 -12.33 -21.27
CA ASN A 108 -12.21 -12.57 -22.54
C ASN A 108 -12.62 -14.03 -22.69
N ARG A 109 -11.78 -14.97 -22.25
CA ARG A 109 -12.13 -16.38 -22.19
C ARG A 109 -13.32 -16.60 -21.26
N VAL A 110 -13.26 -16.14 -20.00
CA VAL A 110 -14.28 -16.29 -18.93
C VAL A 110 -15.65 -15.74 -19.31
N GLN A 111 -15.65 -14.69 -20.12
CA GLN A 111 -16.87 -14.04 -20.56
C GLN A 111 -17.49 -14.68 -21.81
N HIS A 112 -16.68 -15.19 -22.74
CA HIS A 112 -17.15 -15.55 -24.08
C HIS A 112 -16.97 -17.03 -24.47
N PHE A 113 -16.23 -17.83 -23.71
CA PHE A 113 -15.86 -19.20 -24.09
C PHE A 113 -16.03 -20.20 -22.93
N ALA A 114 -16.11 -21.49 -23.27
CA ALA A 114 -15.94 -22.58 -22.31
C ALA A 114 -14.46 -22.75 -21.99
N ILE A 115 -14.11 -22.97 -20.72
CA ILE A 115 -12.72 -22.89 -20.27
C ILE A 115 -12.50 -23.81 -19.11
N ASP A 116 -11.31 -24.39 -19.16
CA ASP A 116 -10.64 -25.03 -18.05
C ASP A 116 -9.39 -24.18 -17.80
N ILE A 117 -9.34 -23.51 -16.65
CA ILE A 117 -8.19 -22.71 -16.20
C ILE A 117 -7.76 -23.32 -14.86
N GLU A 118 -6.49 -23.68 -14.78
CA GLU A 118 -5.89 -24.14 -13.52
C GLU A 118 -5.92 -23.00 -12.50
N ARG A 119 -6.40 -23.32 -11.30
CA ARG A 119 -6.64 -22.34 -10.22
C ARG A 119 -5.37 -21.58 -9.87
N GLU A 120 -4.26 -22.29 -9.76
CA GLU A 120 -2.94 -21.77 -9.38
C GLU A 120 -2.42 -20.77 -10.41
N ALA A 121 -2.62 -21.04 -11.71
CA ALA A 121 -2.25 -20.13 -12.78
C ALA A 121 -3.11 -18.84 -12.75
N LEU A 122 -4.42 -18.98 -12.53
CA LEU A 122 -5.31 -17.83 -12.38
C LEU A 122 -4.93 -16.98 -11.17
N LEU A 123 -4.68 -17.63 -10.04
CA LEU A 123 -4.34 -16.98 -8.79
C LEU A 123 -3.01 -16.22 -8.90
N SER A 124 -1.99 -16.81 -9.50
CA SER A 124 -0.70 -16.14 -9.77
C SER A 124 -0.89 -14.87 -10.62
N VAL A 125 -1.67 -14.96 -11.70
CA VAL A 125 -1.91 -13.81 -12.60
C VAL A 125 -2.76 -12.73 -11.92
N MET A 126 -3.73 -13.11 -11.10
CA MET A 126 -4.53 -12.17 -10.30
C MET A 126 -3.70 -11.47 -9.23
N ALA A 127 -2.81 -12.20 -8.54
CA ALA A 127 -1.88 -11.62 -7.57
C ALA A 127 -1.02 -10.52 -8.21
N CYS A 128 -0.55 -10.74 -9.44
CA CYS A 128 0.15 -9.73 -10.21
C CYS A 128 -0.72 -8.51 -10.53
N GLY A 129 -1.98 -8.74 -10.90
CA GLY A 129 -2.96 -7.67 -11.14
C GLY A 129 -3.17 -6.79 -9.92
N TYR A 130 -3.34 -7.38 -8.74
CA TYR A 130 -3.44 -6.63 -7.49
C TYR A 130 -2.17 -5.87 -7.16
N ASN A 131 -0.99 -6.47 -7.38
CA ASN A 131 0.28 -5.81 -7.14
C ASN A 131 0.41 -4.54 -7.99
N PHE A 132 0.04 -4.66 -9.27
CA PHE A 132 -0.06 -3.52 -10.18
C PHE A 132 -1.05 -2.47 -9.64
N CYS A 133 -2.28 -2.87 -9.26
CA CYS A 133 -3.29 -1.93 -8.77
C CYS A 133 -2.82 -1.13 -7.56
N LEU A 134 -2.29 -1.79 -6.53
CA LEU A 134 -1.84 -1.11 -5.31
C LEU A 134 -0.67 -0.15 -5.62
N ASN A 135 0.27 -0.56 -6.47
CA ASN A 135 1.38 0.29 -6.87
C ASN A 135 0.93 1.48 -7.74
N PHE A 136 0.00 1.25 -8.66
CA PHE A 136 -0.54 2.28 -9.53
C PHE A 136 -1.35 3.30 -8.73
N VAL A 137 -2.17 2.85 -7.77
CA VAL A 137 -2.90 3.74 -6.86
C VAL A 137 -1.92 4.61 -6.08
N ARG A 138 -0.92 3.98 -5.43
CA ARG A 138 0.10 4.69 -4.63
C ARG A 138 0.88 5.72 -5.44
N THR A 139 1.25 5.41 -6.68
CA THR A 139 2.18 6.24 -7.46
C THR A 139 1.51 7.20 -8.44
N GLN A 140 0.28 6.90 -8.88
CA GLN A 140 -0.41 7.66 -9.93
C GLN A 140 -1.73 8.28 -9.49
N LEU A 141 -2.34 7.80 -8.40
CA LEU A 141 -3.70 8.21 -8.00
C LEU A 141 -3.80 8.64 -6.52
N ASN A 142 -2.69 8.68 -5.78
CA ASN A 142 -2.72 8.95 -4.34
C ASN A 142 -3.41 10.27 -4.02
N ASP A 143 -3.16 11.31 -4.82
CA ASP A 143 -3.74 12.65 -4.64
C ASP A 143 -5.23 12.71 -5.01
N LEU A 144 -5.77 11.67 -5.66
CA LEU A 144 -7.18 11.55 -6.03
C LEU A 144 -7.99 10.72 -5.02
N LEU A 145 -7.35 10.17 -3.99
CA LEU A 145 -8.03 9.41 -2.94
C LEU A 145 -8.63 10.36 -1.91
N ASP A 146 -9.96 10.38 -1.85
CA ASP A 146 -10.68 10.95 -0.71
C ASP A 146 -10.69 9.95 0.48
N GLU A 147 -11.31 10.33 1.60
CA GLU A 147 -11.40 9.49 2.80
C GLU A 147 -11.97 8.09 2.50
N LYS A 148 -12.94 8.01 1.59
CA LYS A 148 -13.59 6.76 1.19
C LYS A 148 -12.67 5.92 0.30
N GLY A 149 -11.97 6.54 -0.65
CA GLY A 149 -10.94 5.88 -1.45
C GLY A 149 -9.83 5.30 -0.58
N GLN A 150 -9.35 6.07 0.41
CA GLN A 150 -8.37 5.61 1.41
C GLN A 150 -8.89 4.42 2.23
N GLN A 151 -10.17 4.43 2.60
CA GLN A 151 -10.79 3.30 3.29
C GLN A 151 -10.86 2.06 2.38
N LEU A 152 -11.32 2.20 1.13
CA LEU A 152 -11.47 1.08 0.20
C LEU A 152 -10.13 0.42 -0.13
N ILE A 153 -9.07 1.19 -0.42
CA ILE A 153 -7.74 0.63 -0.71
C ILE A 153 -7.16 -0.07 0.52
N HIS A 154 -7.47 0.43 1.71
CA HIS A 154 -7.10 -0.22 2.97
C HIS A 154 -7.82 -1.56 3.16
N GLU A 155 -9.13 -1.61 2.93
CA GLU A 155 -9.92 -2.85 2.99
C GLU A 155 -9.44 -3.89 1.96
N VAL A 156 -9.12 -3.46 0.73
CA VAL A 156 -8.48 -4.31 -0.29
C VAL A 156 -7.17 -4.89 0.26
N SER A 157 -6.31 -4.05 0.82
CA SER A 157 -5.01 -4.48 1.36
C SER A 157 -5.17 -5.47 2.53
N ILE A 158 -6.17 -5.28 3.38
CA ILE A 158 -6.50 -6.22 4.46
C ILE A 158 -6.94 -7.56 3.88
N LYS A 159 -7.86 -7.58 2.91
CA LYS A 159 -8.33 -8.83 2.30
C LYS A 159 -7.19 -9.59 1.64
N LEU A 160 -6.32 -8.88 0.94
CA LEU A 160 -5.21 -9.49 0.21
C LEU A 160 -4.13 -10.10 1.11
N ARG A 161 -4.02 -9.70 2.38
CA ARG A 161 -3.03 -10.25 3.31
C ARG A 161 -3.22 -11.74 3.60
N GLU A 162 -4.44 -12.26 3.41
CA GLU A 162 -4.77 -13.67 3.69
C GLU A 162 -4.44 -14.58 2.50
N PHE A 163 -4.06 -14.01 1.34
CA PHE A 163 -3.69 -14.74 0.13
C PHE A 163 -2.17 -14.86 0.03
N ALA A 164 -1.64 -16.03 0.41
CA ALA A 164 -0.20 -16.29 0.49
C ALA A 164 0.53 -15.97 -0.83
N GLU A 165 0.05 -16.44 -1.99
CA GLU A 165 0.74 -16.16 -3.25
C GLU A 165 0.74 -14.67 -3.62
N PHE A 166 -0.27 -13.90 -3.19
CA PHE A 166 -0.26 -12.44 -3.35
C PHE A 166 0.81 -11.80 -2.47
N VAL A 167 0.84 -12.17 -1.20
CA VAL A 167 1.83 -11.66 -0.24
C VAL A 167 3.25 -11.94 -0.76
N GLU A 168 3.53 -13.18 -1.16
CA GLU A 168 4.82 -13.59 -1.72
C GLU A 168 5.18 -12.80 -2.99
N THR A 169 4.25 -12.68 -3.94
CA THR A 169 4.48 -11.92 -5.18
C THR A 169 4.81 -10.46 -4.90
N ARG A 170 4.09 -9.85 -3.96
CA ARG A 170 4.26 -8.44 -3.61
C ARG A 170 5.56 -8.19 -2.86
N LEU A 171 5.89 -9.02 -1.87
CA LEU A 171 7.16 -8.92 -1.13
C LEU A 171 8.37 -9.15 -2.05
N ALA A 172 8.28 -10.09 -2.99
CA ALA A 172 9.33 -10.31 -3.98
C ALA A 172 9.60 -9.07 -4.85
N GLY A 173 8.56 -8.27 -5.12
CA GLY A 173 8.67 -7.00 -5.85
C GLY A 173 9.43 -5.90 -5.10
N PHE A 174 9.52 -5.99 -3.77
CA PHE A 174 10.21 -5.02 -2.91
C PHE A 174 11.47 -5.59 -2.25
N LYS A 175 11.96 -6.74 -2.73
CA LYS A 175 13.06 -7.45 -2.10
C LYS A 175 14.31 -6.56 -1.94
N GLY A 176 14.64 -5.75 -2.93
CA GLY A 176 15.81 -4.87 -2.88
C GLY A 176 15.67 -3.75 -1.85
N GLU A 177 14.50 -3.14 -1.77
CA GLU A 177 14.16 -2.09 -0.80
C GLU A 177 14.10 -2.66 0.63
N ILE A 178 13.54 -3.84 0.81
CA ILE A 178 13.49 -4.56 2.09
C ILE A 178 14.90 -4.89 2.58
N GLU A 179 15.75 -5.47 1.71
CA GLU A 179 17.14 -5.77 2.06
C GLU A 179 17.95 -4.51 2.38
N GLY A 180 17.71 -3.39 1.67
CA GLY A 180 18.35 -2.10 1.93
C GLY A 180 17.90 -1.43 3.23
N ALA A 181 16.67 -1.67 3.67
CA ALA A 181 16.07 -1.07 4.86
C ALA A 181 16.02 -2.00 6.09
N TYR A 182 16.66 -3.19 6.05
CA TYR A 182 16.47 -4.26 7.03
C TYR A 182 16.48 -3.83 8.51
N ASN A 183 17.40 -2.94 8.91
CA ASN A 183 17.50 -2.46 10.31
C ASN A 183 16.45 -1.40 10.70
N TYR A 184 15.57 -1.04 9.78
CA TYR A 184 14.58 0.03 9.91
C TYR A 184 13.17 -0.44 9.59
N LEU A 185 12.98 -1.76 9.46
CA LEU A 185 11.68 -2.36 9.20
C LEU A 185 11.00 -2.78 10.49
N ILE A 186 9.69 -2.54 10.54
CA ILE A 186 8.79 -3.07 11.56
C ILE A 186 7.51 -3.59 10.90
N ASP A 187 6.70 -4.30 11.68
CA ASP A 187 5.34 -4.66 11.28
C ASP A 187 4.49 -3.42 11.03
N CYS A 188 3.92 -3.33 9.84
CA CYS A 188 2.96 -2.28 9.52
C CYS A 188 1.67 -2.48 10.33
N PRO A 189 1.16 -1.47 11.08
CA PRO A 189 -0.06 -1.63 11.88
C PRO A 189 -1.32 -1.85 11.01
N ARG A 190 -1.25 -1.50 9.73
CA ARG A 190 -2.38 -1.60 8.78
C ARG A 190 -2.48 -2.96 8.08
N CYS A 191 -1.35 -3.56 7.69
CA CYS A 191 -1.34 -4.81 6.91
C CYS A 191 -0.57 -5.96 7.54
N TRP A 192 0.13 -5.71 8.65
CA TRP A 192 0.89 -6.68 9.44
C TRP A 192 1.99 -7.40 8.67
N GLN A 193 2.55 -6.72 7.67
CA GLN A 193 3.76 -7.16 6.98
C GLN A 193 4.93 -6.33 7.50
N GLU A 194 6.07 -6.98 7.76
CA GLU A 194 7.34 -6.37 8.20
C GLU A 194 7.96 -5.55 7.05
N THR A 195 7.32 -4.44 6.72
CA THR A 195 7.57 -3.64 5.50
C THR A 195 7.38 -2.15 5.73
N LEU A 196 7.11 -1.73 6.97
CA LEU A 196 7.04 -0.32 7.34
C LEU A 196 8.46 0.19 7.60
N VAL A 197 8.94 1.06 6.71
CA VAL A 197 10.28 1.63 6.75
C VAL A 197 10.28 2.86 7.68
N LEU A 198 11.23 2.92 8.59
CA LEU A 198 11.46 4.02 9.53
C LEU A 198 12.75 4.79 9.21
N GLY A 199 12.91 5.97 9.81
CA GLY A 199 14.18 6.69 9.84
C GLY A 199 14.51 7.56 8.62
N ASP A 200 13.72 7.48 7.54
CA ASP A 200 13.84 8.32 6.35
C ASP A 200 12.53 9.07 6.08
N GLY A 201 12.33 10.19 6.78
CA GLY A 201 11.10 10.98 6.70
C GLY A 201 9.92 10.36 7.44
N ASP A 202 8.73 10.48 6.87
CA ASP A 202 7.50 9.88 7.41
C ASP A 202 7.51 8.37 7.16
N PRO A 203 7.18 7.53 8.17
CA PRO A 203 7.12 6.08 8.01
C PRO A 203 6.24 5.66 6.83
N GLN A 204 6.79 4.82 5.95
CA GLN A 204 6.09 4.37 4.75
C GLN A 204 6.13 2.85 4.62
N CYS A 205 4.97 2.23 4.45
CA CYS A 205 4.85 0.79 4.22
C CYS A 205 5.03 0.45 2.74
N LEU A 206 6.05 -0.36 2.43
CA LEU A 206 6.29 -0.85 1.07
C LEU A 206 5.14 -1.72 0.57
N PHE A 207 4.54 -2.52 1.47
CA PHE A 207 3.44 -3.42 1.14
C PHE A 207 2.12 -2.69 0.89
N CYS A 208 1.47 -2.08 1.89
CA CYS A 208 0.14 -1.48 1.67
C CYS A 208 0.17 0.00 1.26
N GLY A 209 1.34 0.64 1.25
CA GLY A 209 1.48 2.07 0.93
C GLY A 209 1.07 3.00 2.07
N PHE A 210 0.71 2.47 3.23
CA PHE A 210 0.40 3.28 4.42
C PHE A 210 1.54 4.25 4.75
N THR A 211 1.18 5.48 5.05
CA THR A 211 2.09 6.54 5.49
C THR A 211 1.39 7.42 6.51
N ALA A 212 2.12 7.84 7.55
CA ALA A 212 1.66 8.79 8.56
C ALA A 212 2.87 9.38 9.27
N SER A 213 2.68 10.43 10.08
CA SER A 213 3.80 11.01 10.83
C SER A 213 4.37 9.99 11.84
N PRO A 214 5.67 10.07 12.19
CA PRO A 214 6.29 9.21 13.19
C PRO A 214 5.52 9.09 14.50
N ASP A 215 4.98 10.21 14.98
CA ASP A 215 4.21 10.27 16.22
C ASP A 215 2.85 9.58 16.14
N GLU A 216 2.17 9.67 14.99
CA GLU A 216 0.89 8.99 14.77
C GLU A 216 1.09 7.48 14.75
N VAL A 217 2.10 7.00 14.00
CA VAL A 217 2.40 5.57 13.92
C VAL A 217 2.83 5.03 15.27
N ALA A 218 3.71 5.73 16.00
CA ALA A 218 4.17 5.30 17.30
C ALA A 218 3.01 5.16 18.31
N LYS A 219 2.02 6.08 18.27
CA LYS A 219 0.81 6.01 19.08
C LYS A 219 -0.10 4.85 18.67
N GLU A 220 -0.22 4.57 17.37
CA GLU A 220 -1.03 3.43 16.88
C GLU A 220 -0.41 2.09 17.32
N VAL A 221 0.91 1.97 17.22
CA VAL A 221 1.65 0.75 17.58
C VAL A 221 1.67 0.51 19.10
N ASN A 222 1.74 1.56 19.92
CA ASN A 222 1.74 1.46 21.37
C ASN A 222 0.65 2.33 22.00
N TYR A 223 -0.60 2.02 21.66
CA TYR A 223 -1.76 2.77 22.11
C TYR A 223 -1.99 2.73 23.64
N GLU A 224 -1.46 1.71 24.34
CA GLU A 224 -1.65 1.54 25.78
C GLU A 224 -0.70 2.40 26.63
N ALA A 225 0.60 2.37 26.31
CA ALA A 225 1.61 3.08 27.09
C ALA A 225 2.05 4.42 26.44
N GLY A 226 1.85 4.57 25.13
CA GLY A 226 2.32 5.74 24.38
C GLY A 226 3.82 5.73 24.09
N PRO A 227 4.30 6.64 23.23
CA PRO A 227 5.73 6.75 22.91
C PRO A 227 6.51 7.55 23.97
N GLU A 228 7.78 7.21 24.11
CA GLU A 228 8.78 7.93 24.90
C GLU A 228 9.74 8.74 24.00
N PRO A 229 10.37 9.81 24.49
CA PRO A 229 11.39 10.52 23.73
C PRO A 229 12.62 9.64 23.46
N CYS A 230 13.02 9.54 22.20
CA CYS A 230 14.20 8.79 21.78
C CYS A 230 15.48 9.43 22.34
N PRO A 231 16.40 8.65 22.95
CA PRO A 231 17.68 9.18 23.43
C PRO A 231 18.57 9.78 22.33
N GLU A 232 18.40 9.33 21.10
CA GLU A 232 19.28 9.66 19.97
C GLU A 232 18.81 10.91 19.19
N CYS A 233 17.50 11.13 19.08
CA CYS A 233 16.95 12.24 18.30
C CYS A 233 15.80 13.02 18.96
N GLY A 234 15.32 12.57 20.13
CA GLY A 234 14.16 13.15 20.83
C GLY A 234 12.79 12.82 20.22
N GLY A 235 12.72 12.13 19.09
CA GLY A 235 11.47 11.71 18.45
C GLY A 235 10.78 10.54 19.14
N SER A 236 9.57 10.16 18.70
CA SER A 236 8.79 9.09 19.32
C SER A 236 9.47 7.72 19.25
N CYS A 237 9.64 7.09 20.41
CA CYS A 237 10.27 5.79 20.60
C CYS A 237 9.35 4.84 21.36
N VAL A 238 9.25 3.60 20.90
CA VAL A 238 8.33 2.61 21.45
C VAL A 238 9.05 1.29 21.60
N ARG A 239 8.71 0.55 22.66
CA ARG A 239 9.12 -0.84 22.82
C ARG A 239 8.14 -1.76 22.12
N LEU A 240 8.61 -2.56 21.15
CA LEU A 240 7.77 -3.44 20.35
C LEU A 240 7.57 -4.81 21.02
N GLY A 241 6.32 -5.25 21.20
CA GLY A 241 5.99 -6.60 21.67
C GLY A 241 6.55 -6.98 23.05
N ASP A 242 7.03 -8.23 23.18
CA ASP A 242 7.74 -8.77 24.36
C ASP A 242 9.25 -8.48 24.35
N GLN A 243 9.71 -7.70 23.38
CA GLN A 243 11.13 -7.45 23.17
C GLN A 243 11.67 -6.41 24.16
N THR A 244 12.95 -6.51 24.46
CA THR A 244 13.70 -5.51 25.24
C THR A 244 14.12 -4.31 24.38
N VAL A 245 13.94 -4.38 23.07
CA VAL A 245 14.42 -3.37 22.12
C VAL A 245 13.40 -2.25 21.93
N TRP A 246 13.88 -1.03 22.07
CA TRP A 246 13.18 0.19 21.74
C TRP A 246 13.48 0.60 20.31
N VAL A 247 12.45 1.04 19.60
CA VAL A 247 12.54 1.48 18.20
C VAL A 247 12.07 2.92 18.09
N CYS A 248 12.89 3.78 17.50
CA CYS A 248 12.50 5.15 17.21
C CYS A 248 11.84 5.27 15.83
N PHE A 249 10.64 5.83 15.78
CA PHE A 249 9.87 5.99 14.55
C PHE A 249 10.36 7.16 13.70
N GLN A 250 11.15 8.07 14.28
CA GLN A 250 11.68 9.25 13.60
C GLN A 250 13.06 9.01 12.98
N CYS A 251 14.01 8.44 13.73
CA CYS A 251 15.38 8.22 13.25
C CYS A 251 15.69 6.75 12.93
N GLY A 252 14.76 5.84 13.21
CA GLY A 252 14.93 4.42 12.94
C GLY A 252 15.89 3.69 13.87
N ASN A 253 16.57 4.38 14.81
CA ASN A 253 17.48 3.74 15.73
C ASN A 253 16.75 2.72 16.62
N GLN A 254 17.41 1.57 16.79
CA GLN A 254 16.98 0.49 17.66
C GLN A 254 18.01 0.27 18.76
N GLY A 255 17.57 0.11 20.01
CA GLY A 255 18.48 -0.10 21.13
C GLY A 255 17.80 -0.65 22.38
N ASP A 256 18.60 -1.28 23.24
CA ASP A 256 18.18 -1.70 24.58
C ASP A 256 18.27 -0.50 25.53
N TYR A 257 17.31 0.41 25.42
CA TYR A 257 17.26 1.61 26.26
C TYR A 257 16.59 1.33 27.61
N GLU A 258 17.07 2.01 28.64
CA GLU A 258 16.54 1.90 30.00
C GLU A 258 16.01 3.25 30.49
N PHE A 259 15.07 3.20 31.44
CA PHE A 259 14.63 4.39 32.15
C PHE A 259 15.62 4.75 33.25
N CYS A 260 16.06 6.00 33.27
CA CYS A 260 16.90 6.50 34.34
C CYS A 260 16.13 6.51 35.67
N GLY A 261 16.66 5.85 36.71
CA GLY A 261 16.03 5.81 38.04
C GLY A 261 16.01 7.15 38.79
N THR A 262 16.47 8.25 38.18
CA THR A 262 16.48 9.60 38.79
C THR A 262 15.57 10.58 38.04
N CYS A 263 15.75 10.77 36.73
CA CYS A 263 14.88 11.67 35.95
C CYS A 263 13.66 10.96 35.34
N GLY A 264 13.66 9.63 35.27
CA GLY A 264 12.60 8.86 34.62
C GLY A 264 12.65 8.88 33.10
N GLU A 265 13.65 9.51 32.48
CA GLU A 265 13.80 9.57 31.02
C GLU A 265 14.51 8.33 30.49
N LEU A 266 14.15 7.96 29.27
CA LEU A 266 14.81 6.90 28.50
C LEU A 266 16.22 7.36 28.12
N PHE A 267 17.23 6.48 28.23
CA PHE A 267 18.61 6.80 27.84
C PHE A 267 19.32 5.62 27.16
N SER A 268 20.36 5.94 26.38
CA SER A 268 21.26 4.98 25.75
C SER A 268 22.60 4.89 26.48
N GLY A 269 23.27 3.73 26.38
CA GLY A 269 24.59 3.47 26.98
C GLY A 269 24.55 2.67 28.29
N GLU A 270 25.72 2.36 28.84
CA GLU A 270 25.82 1.52 30.06
C GLU A 270 25.26 2.25 31.29
N PRO A 271 24.31 1.63 32.03
CA PRO A 271 23.73 2.23 33.23
C PRO A 271 24.78 2.36 34.34
N MET A 272 25.14 3.60 34.69
CA MET A 272 26.02 3.87 35.84
C MET A 272 25.20 3.89 37.13
N GLY A 273 25.00 2.71 37.70
CA GLY A 273 24.16 2.53 38.89
C GLY A 273 22.67 2.83 38.62
N GLY A 274 22.18 2.48 37.43
CA GLY A 274 20.79 2.71 37.01
C GLY A 274 20.45 4.16 36.68
N ARG A 275 21.45 4.97 36.29
CA ARG A 275 21.29 6.39 35.95
C ARG A 275 21.89 6.71 34.60
N CYS A 276 21.28 7.67 33.90
CA CYS A 276 21.88 8.28 32.73
C CYS A 276 23.13 9.09 33.11
N SER A 277 24.02 9.32 32.14
CA SER A 277 25.29 10.04 32.33
C SER A 277 25.10 11.42 32.99
N ALA A 278 24.11 12.19 32.53
CA ALA A 278 23.81 13.51 33.08
C ALA A 278 23.38 13.47 34.56
N CYS A 279 22.56 12.49 34.96
CA CYS A 279 22.18 12.33 36.36
C CYS A 279 23.34 11.81 37.22
N TRP A 280 24.21 10.97 36.65
CA TRP A 280 25.40 10.45 37.32
C TRP A 280 26.43 11.56 37.59
N GLU A 281 26.73 12.40 36.60
CA GLU A 281 27.66 13.52 36.74
C GLU A 281 27.20 14.52 37.81
N ARG A 282 25.92 14.90 37.80
CA ARG A 282 25.35 15.77 38.84
C ARG A 282 25.46 15.18 40.25
N LEU A 283 25.42 13.85 40.38
CA LEU A 283 25.59 13.20 41.67
C LEU A 283 27.04 13.27 42.16
N LEU A 284 28.01 13.17 41.25
CA LEU A 284 29.43 13.32 41.57
C LEU A 284 29.82 14.77 41.89
N GLU A 285 29.19 15.75 41.25
CA GLU A 285 29.43 17.17 41.53
C GLU A 285 28.87 17.64 42.88
N ASN A 286 27.84 16.95 43.39
CA ASN A 286 27.17 17.27 44.65
C ASN A 286 27.58 16.36 45.83
N GLY A 287 28.54 15.45 45.64
CA GLY A 287 29.04 14.50 46.64
C GLY A 287 30.45 14.84 47.12
#